data_AF-A0A944V3Z1-F1
#
_entry.id   AF-A0A944V3Z1-F1
#
_cell.length_a   1.000
_cell.length_b   1.000
_cell.length_c   1.000
_cell.angle_alpha   90.00
_cell.angle_beta   90.00
_cell.angle_gamma   90.00
#
_symmetry.space_group_name_H-M   'P 1'
#
loop_
_entity.id
_entity.type
_entity.pdbx_description
1 polymer ?
#
loop_
_entity_poly.entity_id
_entity_poly.type
_entity_poly.pdbx_seq_one_letter_code
_entity_poly.pdbx_strand_id
1 'polypeptide(L)'
;MQEIAKQLQSLLGPQGCLDNPNDIAAYTSDLLALKTAAPVCVVRPATTAQVAAIVQYARKSKLAIIPQGGHTGLSGGAVALNDR
;
A
#
# COMPACT_ATOMS: atom_id res chain seq x y z
N MET A 1 -9.18 10.43 -1.77
CA MET A 1 -8.56 9.11 -2.06
C MET A 1 -8.09 9.00 -3.50
N GLN A 2 -8.95 9.24 -4.51
CA GLN A 2 -8.53 9.25 -5.92
C GLN A 2 -7.33 10.17 -6.22
N GLU A 3 -7.20 11.28 -5.50
CA GLU A 3 -6.06 12.20 -5.65
C GLU A 3 -4.72 11.59 -5.20
N ILE A 4 -4.71 10.79 -4.13
CA ILE A 4 -3.50 10.12 -3.63
C ILE A 4 -3.03 9.08 -4.65
N ALA A 5 -3.95 8.24 -5.12
CA ALA A 5 -3.66 7.21 -6.10
C ALA A 5 -3.12 7.81 -7.42
N LYS A 6 -3.75 8.88 -7.94
CA LYS A 6 -3.28 9.57 -9.16
C LYS A 6 -1.87 10.14 -9.03
N GLN A 7 -1.53 10.74 -7.88
CA GLN A 7 -0.19 11.26 -7.63
C GLN A 7 0.84 10.14 -7.56
N LEU A 8 0.51 9.03 -6.91
CA LEU A 8 1.37 7.84 -6.84
C LEU A 8 1.50 7.15 -8.21
N GLN A 9 0.45 7.09 -9.02
CA GLN A 9 0.52 6.60 -10.41
C GLN A 9 1.43 7.47 -11.27
N SER A 10 1.42 8.79 -11.07
CA SER A 10 2.33 9.71 -11.77
C SER A 10 3.79 9.48 -11.36
N LEU A 11 4.04 9.09 -10.11
CA LEU A 11 5.38 8.79 -9.58
C LEU A 11 5.91 7.41 -10.01
N LEU A 12 5.02 6.42 -10.11
CA LEU A 12 5.38 5.01 -10.24
C LEU A 12 5.08 4.43 -11.63
N GLY A 13 4.32 5.15 -12.44
CA GLY A 13 3.70 4.66 -13.67
C GLY A 13 2.33 3.99 -13.42
N PRO A 14 1.59 3.68 -14.49
CA PRO A 14 0.20 3.25 -14.42
C PRO A 14 0.00 1.91 -13.69
N GLN A 15 1.00 1.02 -13.71
CA GLN A 15 0.95 -0.28 -13.02
C GLN A 15 1.53 -0.23 -11.59
N GLY A 16 2.07 0.93 -11.19
CA GLY A 16 2.78 1.10 -9.93
C GLY A 16 1.88 1.41 -8.75
N CYS A 17 0.58 1.68 -8.96
CA CYS A 17 -0.37 1.97 -7.90
C CYS A 17 -1.77 1.44 -8.25
N LEU A 18 -2.29 0.54 -7.41
CA LEU A 18 -3.61 -0.07 -7.52
C LEU A 18 -4.58 0.68 -6.60
N ASP A 19 -5.68 1.16 -7.16
CA ASP A 19 -6.76 1.86 -6.43
C ASP A 19 -8.16 1.30 -6.72
N ASN A 20 -8.26 0.32 -7.62
CA ASN A 20 -9.50 -0.42 -7.86
C ASN A 20 -9.79 -1.33 -6.64
N PRO A 21 -11.02 -1.29 -6.09
CA PRO A 21 -11.42 -2.16 -4.98
C PRO A 21 -11.15 -3.66 -5.22
N ASN A 22 -11.31 -4.14 -6.45
CA ASN A 22 -11.08 -5.54 -6.79
C ASN A 22 -9.60 -5.92 -6.71
N ASP A 23 -8.70 -5.00 -7.08
CA ASP A 23 -7.27 -5.21 -7.00
C ASP A 23 -6.77 -5.11 -5.55
N ILE A 24 -7.36 -4.20 -4.77
CA ILE A 24 -7.04 -3.99 -3.35
C ILE A 24 -7.50 -5.17 -2.47
N ALA A 25 -8.56 -5.89 -2.84
CA ALA A 25 -9.15 -6.95 -2.02
C ALA A 25 -8.12 -8.00 -1.55
N ALA A 26 -7.12 -8.31 -2.38
CA ALA A 26 -6.04 -9.25 -2.08
C ALA A 26 -5.03 -8.76 -1.03
N TYR A 27 -5.11 -7.51 -0.60
CA TYR A 27 -4.19 -6.85 0.35
C TYR A 27 -4.89 -6.46 1.65
N THR A 28 -6.10 -6.98 1.89
CA THR A 28 -6.91 -6.60 3.05
C THR A 28 -6.55 -7.37 4.32
N SER A 29 -5.89 -8.52 4.21
CA SER A 29 -5.47 -9.36 5.33
C SER A 29 -4.02 -9.78 5.19
N ASP A 30 -3.52 -10.62 6.09
CA ASP A 30 -2.37 -11.50 5.80
C ASP A 30 -2.87 -12.95 5.65
N LEU A 31 -1.96 -13.92 5.62
CA LEU A 31 -2.30 -15.34 5.43
C LEU A 31 -3.22 -15.88 6.53
N LEU A 32 -3.04 -15.44 7.78
CA LEU A 32 -3.86 -15.93 8.89
C LEU A 32 -5.25 -15.28 8.94
N ALA A 33 -5.39 -14.08 8.37
CA ALA A 33 -6.66 -13.38 8.23
C ALA A 33 -7.44 -13.14 9.54
N LEU A 34 -6.76 -13.07 10.70
CA LEU A 34 -7.38 -12.69 11.98
C LEU A 34 -7.83 -11.23 12.02
N LYS A 35 -7.19 -10.37 11.21
CA LYS A 35 -7.49 -8.94 11.11
C LYS A 35 -7.60 -8.57 9.64
N THR A 36 -8.53 -7.67 9.34
CA THR A 36 -8.73 -7.16 7.97
C THR A 36 -8.91 -5.65 7.96
N ALA A 37 -8.33 -4.99 6.97
CA ALA A 37 -8.54 -3.58 6.67
C ALA A 37 -8.10 -3.28 5.24
N ALA A 38 -8.89 -2.48 4.51
CA ALA A 38 -8.54 -2.08 3.16
C ALA A 38 -7.56 -0.88 3.18
N PRO A 39 -6.38 -0.98 2.54
CA PRO A 39 -5.53 0.18 2.33
C PRO A 39 -6.19 1.18 1.37
N VAL A 40 -5.77 2.45 1.43
CA VAL A 40 -6.23 3.49 0.50
C VAL A 40 -5.82 3.19 -0.95
N CYS A 41 -4.63 2.61 -1.13
CA CYS A 41 -4.09 2.13 -2.39
C CYS A 41 -2.92 1.18 -2.12
N VAL A 42 -2.53 0.39 -3.12
CA VAL A 42 -1.35 -0.50 -3.05
C VAL A 42 -0.30 -0.04 -4.05
N VAL A 43 0.91 0.26 -3.58
CA VAL A 43 2.03 0.69 -4.43
C VAL A 43 3.01 -0.46 -4.71
N ARG A 44 3.47 -0.57 -5.96
CA ARG A 44 4.36 -1.63 -6.46
C ARG A 44 5.59 -1.02 -7.14
N PRO A 45 6.53 -0.43 -6.37
CA PRO A 45 7.72 0.18 -6.93
C PRO A 45 8.62 -0.86 -7.60
N ALA A 46 9.17 -0.53 -8.77
CA ALA A 46 10.10 -1.37 -9.52
C ALA A 46 11.57 -1.05 -9.21
N THR A 47 11.85 0.07 -8.54
CA THR A 47 13.20 0.52 -8.20
C THR A 47 13.29 1.07 -6.79
N THR A 48 14.49 1.07 -6.22
CA THR A 48 14.76 1.69 -4.92
C THR A 48 14.56 3.21 -4.93
N ALA A 49 14.79 3.87 -6.08
CA ALA A 49 14.50 5.29 -6.24
C ALA A 49 12.99 5.59 -6.09
N GLN A 50 12.13 4.72 -6.64
CA GLN A 50 10.69 4.83 -6.46
C GLN A 50 10.28 4.59 -4.99
N VAL A 51 10.89 3.62 -4.31
CA VAL A 51 10.67 3.41 -2.86
C VAL A 51 11.00 4.69 -2.08
N ALA A 52 12.17 5.29 -2.32
CA ALA A 52 12.57 6.52 -1.65
C ALA A 52 11.57 7.67 -1.89
N ALA A 53 11.07 7.80 -3.12
CA ALA A 53 10.09 8.82 -3.46
C ALA A 53 8.72 8.57 -2.79
N ILE A 54 8.26 7.31 -2.69
CA ILE A 54 7.05 6.95 -1.93
C ILE A 54 7.19 7.35 -0.47
N VAL A 55 8.33 7.02 0.17
CA VAL A 55 8.59 7.37 1.58
C VAL A 55 8.54 8.90 1.78
N GLN A 56 9.16 9.67 0.89
CA GLN A 56 9.11 11.13 0.94
C GLN A 56 7.69 11.67 0.75
N TYR A 57 6.93 11.10 -0.18
CA TYR A 57 5.54 11.46 -0.44
C TYR A 57 4.66 11.17 0.79
N ALA A 58 4.72 9.96 1.33
CA ALA A 58 3.94 9.54 2.49
C ALA A 58 4.23 10.42 3.71
N ARG A 59 5.51 10.78 3.94
CA ARG A 59 5.88 11.71 5.01
C ARG A 59 5.25 13.09 4.82
N LYS A 60 5.30 13.65 3.62
CA LYS A 60 4.70 14.97 3.32
C LYS A 60 3.17 14.94 3.47
N SER A 61 2.55 13.85 3.03
CA SER A 61 1.09 13.66 3.04
C SER A 61 0.55 13.08 4.35
N LYS A 62 1.43 12.82 5.34
CA LYS A 62 1.10 12.17 6.62
C LYS A 62 0.36 10.84 6.45
N LEU A 63 0.82 10.02 5.52
CA LEU A 63 0.29 8.69 5.25
C LEU A 63 1.17 7.63 5.94
N ALA A 64 0.54 6.65 6.57
CA ALA A 64 1.22 5.45 7.02
C ALA A 64 1.65 4.58 5.82
N ILE A 65 2.79 3.90 5.95
CA ILE A 65 3.26 2.90 4.99
C ILE A 65 3.26 1.54 5.70
N ILE A 66 2.65 0.55 5.06
CA ILE A 66 2.64 -0.83 5.53
C ILE A 66 3.40 -1.69 4.50
N PRO A 67 4.64 -2.11 4.80
CA PRO A 67 5.41 -2.96 3.91
C PRO A 67 4.78 -4.34 3.81
N GLN A 68 4.64 -4.86 2.59
CA GLN A 68 4.19 -6.22 2.33
C GLN A 68 5.14 -6.92 1.35
N GLY A 69 5.63 -8.11 1.73
CA GLY A 69 6.39 -9.02 0.87
C GLY A 69 5.51 -10.12 0.30
N GLY A 70 5.85 -11.38 0.59
CA GLY A 70 5.14 -12.57 0.09
C GLY A 70 3.78 -12.88 0.73
N HIS A 71 3.25 -12.00 1.58
CA HIS A 71 1.92 -12.12 2.19
C HIS A 71 1.69 -13.37 3.08
N THR A 72 2.74 -14.03 3.55
CA THR A 72 2.67 -15.24 4.39
C THR A 72 2.68 -14.97 5.90
N GLY A 73 2.50 -13.70 6.31
CA GLY A 73 2.48 -13.32 7.72
C GLY A 73 1.32 -13.96 8.49
N LEU A 74 1.53 -14.23 9.78
CA LEU A 74 0.55 -14.86 10.67
C LEU A 74 0.20 -13.99 11.89
N SER A 75 0.48 -12.68 11.84
CA SER A 75 0.39 -11.78 13.01
C SER A 75 -0.45 -10.52 12.77
N GLY A 76 -0.92 -10.32 11.54
CA GLY A 76 -1.53 -9.08 11.08
C GLY A 76 -0.53 -7.97 10.78
N GLY A 77 0.77 -8.24 10.75
CA GLY A 77 1.82 -7.23 10.61
C GLY A 77 1.81 -6.48 9.26
N ALA A 78 1.26 -7.10 8.22
CA ALA A 78 1.12 -6.50 6.89
C ALA A 78 -0.30 -5.93 6.63
N VAL A 79 -1.17 -5.90 7.65
CA VAL A 79 -2.54 -5.40 7.51
C VAL A 79 -2.59 -3.90 7.78
N ALA A 80 -3.23 -3.15 6.88
CA ALA A 80 -3.36 -1.69 6.94
C ALA A 80 -4.43 -1.21 7.94
N LEU A 81 -4.26 -1.60 9.20
CA LEU A 81 -5.14 -1.21 10.30
C LEU A 81 -5.02 0.30 10.57
N ASN A 82 -6.15 0.89 10.99
CA ASN A 82 -6.23 2.31 11.35
C ASN A 82 -5.88 2.53 12.84
N ASP A 83 -4.84 1.84 13.33
CA ASP A 83 -4.38 1.87 14.73
C ASP A 83 -2.95 2.44 14.88
N ARG A 84 -2.32 2.91 13.79
CA ARG A 84 -0.92 3.40 13.76
C ARG A 84 -0.75 4.57 12.80
#